data_AF-A0A7X9GS28-F1
#
_entry.id   AF-A0A7X9GS28-F1
#
_cell.length_a   1.000
_cell.length_b   1.000
_cell.length_c   1.000
_cell.angle_alpha   90.00
_cell.angle_beta   90.00
_cell.angle_gamma   90.00
#
_symmetry.space_group_name_H-M   'P 1'
#
loop_
_entity.id
_entity.type
_entity.pdbx_description
1 polymer ?
#
loop_
_entity_poly.entity_id
_entity_poly.type
_entity_poly.pdbx_seq_one_letter_code
_entity_poly.pdbx_strand_id
1 'polypeptide(L)'
;MKKLIKLQSVFLALILLGFTTTFTACSSDDDDDKRVSVTDVIGNYTGEISIDPIVAEKTDNATEEDAEKPSVQVTNDNIKITNLPFEAIVRDYIQDEEIIDDVLASIEAVNYDLSYTASINEKEDGLDLLIKAENPIEINYYLADDNDENVTRETGEEVEQTPNHTLLVFIQAEAEGVYKNKSLNFTLKVVDLAEKEASTFEENDNEEEPEEETGIYTYTFSLQKK
;
A
#
# COMPACT_ATOMS: atom_id res chain seq x y z
N MET A 1 54.27 71.91 43.51
CA MET A 1 54.13 70.74 44.43
C MET A 1 53.37 69.65 43.69
N LYS A 2 53.97 68.45 43.58
CA LYS A 2 53.41 67.29 42.87
C LYS A 2 52.19 66.75 43.64
N LYS A 3 51.07 66.48 42.95
CA LYS A 3 50.02 65.60 43.47
C LYS A 3 49.61 64.61 42.38
N LEU A 4 50.02 63.38 42.61
CA LEU A 4 49.77 62.18 41.83
C LEU A 4 48.26 61.90 41.83
N ILE A 5 47.67 61.83 40.64
CA ILE A 5 46.27 61.46 40.45
C ILE A 5 46.14 59.96 40.72
N LYS A 6 45.22 59.61 41.63
CA LYS A 6 44.94 58.25 42.10
C LYS A 6 44.37 57.39 40.97
N LEU A 7 45.15 56.42 40.51
CA LEU A 7 44.83 55.43 39.47
C LEU A 7 43.94 54.28 40.01
N GLN A 8 42.85 54.59 40.72
CA GLN A 8 42.01 53.58 41.37
C GLN A 8 40.50 53.74 41.11
N SER A 9 40.12 54.63 40.17
CA SER A 9 38.70 54.94 39.90
C SER A 9 38.32 54.98 38.41
N VAL A 10 39.19 54.51 37.52
CA VAL A 10 38.93 54.55 36.05
C VAL A 10 38.49 53.19 35.48
N PHE A 11 38.43 52.14 36.29
CA PHE A 11 37.91 50.82 35.87
C PHE A 11 36.38 50.69 35.93
N LEU A 12 35.65 51.73 36.35
CA LEU A 12 34.19 51.68 36.55
C LEU A 12 33.38 52.53 35.56
N ALA A 13 34.00 52.99 34.47
CA ALA A 13 33.37 53.85 33.45
C ALA A 13 33.27 53.18 32.07
N LEU A 14 33.03 51.87 32.02
CA LEU A 14 32.90 51.07 30.79
C LEU A 14 31.61 50.24 30.69
N ILE A 15 30.62 50.49 31.56
CA ILE A 15 29.38 49.69 31.62
C ILE A 15 28.13 50.45 31.12
N LEU A 16 28.24 51.72 30.68
CA LEU A 16 27.07 52.54 30.35
C LEU A 16 27.08 53.14 28.93
N LEU A 17 27.48 52.34 27.93
CA LEU A 17 27.16 52.64 26.53
C LEU A 17 26.30 51.49 25.99
N GLY A 18 24.99 51.76 26.02
CA GLY A 18 23.94 50.87 25.56
C GLY A 18 24.14 50.46 24.10
N PHE A 19 24.37 49.18 23.90
CA PHE A 19 23.95 48.49 22.70
C PHE A 19 22.42 48.30 22.79
N THR A 20 21.65 49.26 22.28
CA THR A 20 20.29 48.96 21.83
C THR A 20 20.39 48.41 20.41
N THR A 21 20.98 47.22 20.26
CA THR A 21 20.60 46.35 19.16
C THR A 21 19.29 45.73 19.61
N THR A 22 18.18 46.31 19.16
CA THR A 22 16.95 45.54 19.03
C THR A 22 17.24 44.45 17.99
N PHE A 23 17.87 43.36 18.43
CA PHE A 23 17.53 42.07 17.87
C PHE A 23 16.05 41.92 18.18
N THR A 24 15.21 42.32 17.24
CA THR A 24 14.01 41.55 17.00
C THR A 24 14.55 40.18 16.56
N ALA A 25 14.91 39.35 17.55
CA ALA A 25 14.83 37.93 17.34
C ALA A 25 13.38 37.75 16.91
N CYS A 26 13.20 37.40 15.65
CA CYS A 26 11.92 36.97 15.15
C CYS A 26 11.57 35.74 15.98
N SER A 27 10.91 35.94 17.12
CA SER A 27 10.27 34.89 17.90
C SER A 27 8.97 34.51 17.19
N SER A 28 9.11 34.16 15.93
CA SER A 28 8.27 33.15 15.31
C SER A 28 9.22 31.97 15.11
N ASP A 29 9.67 31.39 16.23
CA ASP A 29 9.57 29.94 16.33
C ASP A 29 8.07 29.66 16.31
N ASP A 30 7.47 29.77 15.13
CA ASP A 30 6.36 28.91 14.76
C ASP A 30 7.01 27.55 14.51
N ASP A 31 7.55 26.95 15.58
CA ASP A 31 7.51 25.51 15.74
C ASP A 31 6.02 25.20 15.80
N ASP A 32 5.39 25.12 14.62
CA ASP A 32 4.22 24.28 14.43
C ASP A 32 4.69 22.89 14.85
N ASP A 33 4.64 22.63 16.15
CA ASP A 33 4.78 21.33 16.79
C ASP A 33 3.59 20.53 16.29
N LYS A 34 3.68 20.11 15.02
CA LYS A 34 2.59 19.50 14.29
C LYS A 34 2.48 18.08 14.81
N ARG A 35 1.78 17.96 15.92
CA ARG A 35 1.43 16.70 16.55
C ARG A 35 0.72 15.83 15.54
N VAL A 36 1.18 14.58 15.42
CA VAL A 36 0.56 13.58 14.56
C VAL A 36 -0.88 13.37 15.00
N SER A 37 -1.80 13.38 14.04
CA SER A 37 -3.22 13.07 14.23
C SER A 37 -3.57 11.79 13.49
N VAL A 38 -4.51 11.01 14.01
CA VAL A 38 -5.04 9.82 13.30
C VAL A 38 -5.61 10.15 11.91
N THR A 39 -6.03 11.39 11.69
CA THR A 39 -6.52 11.86 10.37
C THR A 39 -5.39 12.10 9.37
N ASP A 40 -4.13 12.14 9.79
CA ASP A 40 -3.01 12.43 8.90
C ASP A 40 -2.81 11.33 7.84
N VAL A 41 -3.28 10.11 8.10
CA VAL A 41 -3.25 9.02 7.10
C VAL A 41 -4.29 9.18 5.99
N ILE A 42 -5.32 10.00 6.17
CA ILE A 42 -6.40 10.15 5.17
C ILE A 42 -5.89 10.92 3.95
N GLY A 43 -6.06 10.37 2.75
CA GLY A 43 -5.70 11.04 1.50
C GLY A 43 -5.42 10.08 0.35
N ASN A 44 -4.90 10.63 -0.75
CA ASN A 44 -4.52 9.85 -1.92
C ASN A 44 -3.03 9.55 -1.89
N TYR A 45 -2.67 8.36 -2.34
CA TYR A 45 -1.33 7.81 -2.30
C TYR A 45 -0.94 7.27 -3.67
N THR A 46 0.35 7.31 -3.94
CA THR A 46 1.01 6.63 -5.07
C THR A 46 2.30 6.02 -4.58
N GLY A 47 2.73 4.93 -5.21
CA GLY A 47 3.99 4.31 -4.85
C GLY A 47 4.13 2.96 -5.53
N GLU A 48 4.97 2.14 -4.93
CA GLU A 48 5.24 0.79 -5.40
C GLU A 48 4.31 -0.19 -4.67
N ILE A 49 3.68 -1.07 -5.44
CA ILE A 49 3.03 -2.26 -4.95
C ILE A 49 3.72 -3.42 -5.65
N SER A 50 4.42 -4.25 -4.88
CA SER A 50 5.07 -5.46 -5.36
C SER A 50 4.30 -6.68 -4.89
N ILE A 51 4.39 -7.75 -5.69
CA ILE A 51 3.91 -9.07 -5.34
C ILE A 51 5.08 -10.04 -5.48
N ASP A 52 5.36 -10.80 -4.42
CA ASP A 52 6.45 -11.76 -4.39
C ASP A 52 5.94 -13.13 -3.90
N PRO A 53 6.31 -14.25 -4.53
CA PRO A 53 6.01 -15.57 -4.01
C PRO A 53 6.79 -15.82 -2.72
N ILE A 54 6.15 -16.48 -1.75
CA ILE A 54 6.76 -16.76 -0.43
C ILE A 54 7.78 -17.91 -0.53
N VAL A 55 7.56 -18.87 -1.43
CA VAL A 55 8.53 -19.93 -1.76
C VAL A 55 9.32 -19.50 -2.98
N ALA A 56 10.64 -19.52 -2.86
CA ALA A 56 11.59 -18.88 -3.77
C ALA A 56 11.71 -19.53 -5.16
N GLU A 57 10.71 -19.36 -6.00
CA GLU A 57 10.89 -19.26 -7.44
C GLU A 57 10.70 -17.77 -7.76
N LYS A 58 11.81 -17.01 -7.74
CA LYS A 58 11.78 -15.62 -8.20
C LYS A 58 11.56 -15.64 -9.71
N THR A 59 10.31 -15.62 -10.13
CA THR A 59 9.96 -15.15 -11.46
C THR A 59 10.10 -13.63 -11.44
N ASP A 60 10.90 -13.07 -12.34
CA ASP A 60 10.98 -11.62 -12.48
C ASP A 60 9.59 -11.12 -12.87
N ASN A 61 8.85 -10.58 -11.90
CA ASN A 61 7.59 -9.90 -12.14
C ASN A 61 7.89 -8.61 -12.89
N ALA A 62 7.95 -8.72 -14.22
CA ALA A 62 8.03 -7.58 -15.10
C ALA A 62 6.80 -6.70 -14.84
N THR A 63 7.02 -5.54 -14.24
CA THR A 63 6.02 -4.46 -14.25
C THR A 63 5.83 -4.09 -15.71
N GLU A 64 4.74 -4.52 -16.33
CA GLU A 64 4.45 -4.13 -17.71
C GLU A 64 4.32 -2.60 -17.77
N GLU A 65 5.07 -1.98 -18.69
CA GLU A 65 5.19 -0.53 -18.82
C GLU A 65 3.88 0.18 -19.21
N ASP A 66 2.84 -0.57 -19.59
CA ASP A 66 1.55 -0.06 -20.08
C ASP A 66 0.37 -0.26 -19.10
N ALA A 67 0.59 -0.92 -17.95
CA ALA A 67 -0.45 -1.06 -16.93
C ALA A 67 -0.67 0.28 -16.20
N GLU A 68 -1.93 0.67 -16.01
CA GLU A 68 -2.26 1.84 -15.21
C GLU A 68 -1.66 1.71 -13.81
N LYS A 69 -0.87 2.72 -13.39
CA LYS A 69 -0.18 2.65 -12.10
C LYS A 69 -1.17 2.45 -10.95
N PRO A 70 -0.85 1.59 -9.97
CA PRO A 70 -1.68 1.42 -8.81
C PRO A 70 -1.86 2.75 -8.07
N SER A 71 -3.08 2.96 -7.59
CA SER A 71 -3.43 4.13 -6.79
C SER A 71 -4.14 3.68 -5.52
N VAL A 72 -3.86 4.39 -4.43
CA VAL A 72 -4.45 4.06 -3.12
C VAL A 72 -5.13 5.29 -2.55
N GLN A 73 -6.37 5.15 -2.10
CA GLN A 73 -7.11 6.20 -1.40
C GLN A 73 -7.46 5.72 0.00
N VAL A 74 -7.00 6.45 1.00
CA VAL A 74 -7.33 6.20 2.40
C VAL A 74 -8.41 7.19 2.83
N THR A 75 -9.56 6.66 3.24
CA THR A 75 -10.65 7.41 3.86
C THR A 75 -10.61 7.22 5.39
N ASN A 76 -11.68 7.49 6.13
CA ASN A 76 -11.64 7.41 7.61
C ASN A 76 -11.40 5.99 8.14
N ASP A 77 -11.89 4.98 7.44
CA ASP A 77 -11.99 3.59 7.89
C ASP A 77 -11.65 2.57 6.80
N ASN A 78 -11.36 3.04 5.59
CA ASN A 78 -11.17 2.19 4.42
C ASN A 78 -9.95 2.62 3.60
N ILE A 79 -9.25 1.64 3.05
CA ILE A 79 -8.16 1.78 2.09
C ILE A 79 -8.68 1.19 0.78
N LYS A 80 -8.88 2.05 -0.23
CA LYS A 80 -9.25 1.67 -1.59
C LYS A 80 -8.00 1.53 -2.42
N ILE A 81 -7.80 0.36 -3.01
CA ILE A 81 -6.69 0.08 -3.93
C ILE A 81 -7.29 -0.08 -5.32
N THR A 82 -6.72 0.65 -6.28
CA THR A 82 -7.08 0.52 -7.69
C THR A 82 -5.90 0.03 -8.50
N ASN A 83 -6.16 -0.80 -9.51
CA ASN A 83 -5.15 -1.43 -10.38
C ASN A 83 -4.12 -2.24 -9.57
N LEU A 84 -4.62 -3.15 -8.73
CA LEU A 84 -3.79 -4.06 -7.95
C LEU A 84 -3.09 -5.06 -8.90
N PRO A 85 -1.77 -5.26 -8.81
CA PRO A 85 -1.07 -6.28 -9.62
C PRO A 85 -1.60 -7.69 -9.35
N PHE A 86 -1.81 -8.47 -10.41
CA PHE A 86 -2.43 -9.81 -10.31
C PHE A 86 -1.79 -10.85 -11.24
N GLU A 87 -0.98 -10.40 -12.19
CA GLU A 87 -0.48 -11.19 -13.31
C GLU A 87 0.30 -12.42 -12.83
N ALA A 88 1.13 -12.25 -11.81
CA ALA A 88 1.89 -13.35 -11.21
C ALA A 88 0.98 -14.46 -10.64
N ILE A 89 -0.11 -14.09 -9.96
CA ILE A 89 -1.08 -15.04 -9.40
C ILE A 89 -1.77 -15.81 -10.52
N VAL A 90 -2.22 -15.09 -11.56
CA VAL A 90 -2.96 -15.71 -12.67
C VAL A 90 -2.05 -16.63 -13.49
N ARG A 91 -0.80 -16.24 -13.76
CA ARG A 91 0.18 -17.09 -14.48
C ARG A 91 0.51 -18.38 -13.71
N ASP A 92 0.61 -18.31 -12.39
CA ASP A 92 0.90 -19.49 -11.58
C ASP A 92 -0.34 -20.37 -11.36
N TYR A 93 -1.54 -19.78 -11.33
CA TYR A 93 -2.82 -20.51 -11.26
C TYR A 93 -3.15 -21.21 -12.59
N ILE A 94 -3.04 -20.48 -13.70
CA ILE A 94 -3.32 -20.96 -15.06
C ILE A 94 -1.99 -21.30 -15.72
N GLN A 95 -1.54 -22.53 -15.51
CA GLN A 95 -0.25 -23.04 -16.00
C GLN A 95 -0.20 -23.32 -17.51
N ASP A 96 -1.25 -22.95 -18.24
CA ASP A 96 -1.36 -23.18 -19.68
C ASP A 96 -0.90 -21.94 -20.46
N GLU A 97 0.33 -22.02 -20.98
CA GLU A 97 0.97 -20.96 -21.76
C GLU A 97 0.25 -20.61 -23.07
N GLU A 98 -0.59 -21.49 -23.61
CA GLU A 98 -1.28 -21.24 -24.88
C GLU A 98 -2.48 -20.29 -24.71
N ILE A 99 -3.07 -20.26 -23.52
CA ILE A 99 -4.27 -19.45 -23.21
C ILE A 99 -3.97 -18.27 -22.28
N ILE A 100 -2.84 -18.27 -21.57
CA ILE A 100 -2.57 -17.30 -20.50
C ILE A 100 -2.59 -15.85 -20.97
N ASP A 101 -2.05 -15.56 -22.15
CA ASP A 101 -2.00 -14.19 -22.67
C ASP A 101 -3.40 -13.69 -23.08
N ASP A 102 -4.24 -14.57 -23.65
CA ASP A 102 -5.64 -14.26 -23.95
C ASP A 102 -6.45 -14.06 -22.65
N VAL A 103 -6.18 -14.85 -21.60
CA VAL A 103 -6.80 -14.70 -20.29
C VAL A 103 -6.40 -13.38 -19.62
N LEU A 104 -5.11 -13.05 -19.57
CA LEU A 104 -4.63 -11.79 -18.99
C LEU A 104 -5.21 -10.56 -19.71
N ALA A 105 -5.34 -10.62 -21.04
CA ALA A 105 -5.96 -9.55 -21.82
C ALA A 105 -7.48 -9.38 -21.56
N SER A 106 -8.15 -10.42 -21.04
CA SER A 106 -9.57 -10.36 -20.68
C SER A 106 -9.84 -9.76 -19.30
N ILE A 107 -8.81 -9.68 -18.44
CA ILE A 107 -8.97 -9.21 -17.07
C ILE A 107 -8.99 -7.68 -17.06
N GLU A 108 -10.09 -7.13 -16.56
CA GLU A 108 -10.20 -5.70 -16.25
C GLU A 108 -9.39 -5.32 -15.00
N ALA A 109 -9.26 -4.02 -14.76
CA ALA A 109 -8.60 -3.49 -13.56
C ALA A 109 -9.11 -4.13 -12.25
N VAL A 110 -8.21 -4.82 -11.54
CA VAL A 110 -8.50 -5.43 -10.24
C VAL A 110 -8.44 -4.37 -9.16
N ASN A 111 -9.58 -4.13 -8.50
CA ASN A 111 -9.73 -3.17 -7.41
C ASN A 111 -10.03 -3.90 -6.10
N TYR A 112 -9.57 -3.37 -4.98
CA TYR A 112 -9.74 -4.01 -3.69
C TYR A 112 -9.89 -3.02 -2.52
N ASP A 113 -10.78 -3.36 -1.59
CA ASP A 113 -11.10 -2.53 -0.43
C ASP A 113 -10.66 -3.24 0.87
N LEU A 114 -9.92 -2.53 1.72
CA LEU A 114 -9.52 -2.99 3.06
C LEU A 114 -10.13 -2.09 4.12
N SER A 115 -10.52 -2.65 5.27
CA SER A 115 -10.86 -1.85 6.45
C SER A 115 -9.64 -1.65 7.34
N TYR A 116 -9.59 -0.56 8.12
CA TYR A 116 -8.49 -0.34 9.06
C TYR A 116 -8.89 0.46 10.30
N THR A 117 -8.09 0.33 11.36
CA THR A 117 -8.11 1.25 12.50
C THR A 117 -6.72 1.83 12.72
N ALA A 118 -6.61 3.14 12.96
CA ALA A 118 -5.33 3.82 13.22
C ALA A 118 -5.20 4.27 14.68
N SER A 119 -3.98 4.21 15.20
CA SER A 119 -3.61 4.74 16.50
C SER A 119 -2.25 5.45 16.43
N ILE A 120 -2.03 6.45 17.29
CA ILE A 120 -0.73 7.11 17.39
C ILE A 120 0.28 6.11 17.94
N ASN A 121 1.43 5.98 17.27
CA ASN A 121 2.47 5.05 17.68
C ASN A 121 3.11 5.44 19.01
N GLU A 122 3.86 4.53 19.64
CA GLU A 122 4.51 4.79 20.95
C GLU A 122 5.50 5.97 20.93
N LYS A 123 6.03 6.32 19.76
CA LYS A 123 7.01 7.42 19.59
C LYS A 123 6.34 8.77 19.33
N GLU A 124 5.02 8.80 19.24
CA GLU A 124 4.20 9.96 18.86
C GLU A 124 4.63 10.63 17.54
N ASP A 125 5.31 9.88 16.67
CA ASP A 125 5.93 10.37 15.43
C ASP A 125 5.34 9.73 14.16
N GLY A 126 4.28 8.94 14.32
CA GLY A 126 3.57 8.25 13.24
C GLY A 126 2.31 7.56 13.76
N LEU A 127 1.71 6.75 12.90
CA LEU A 127 0.53 5.95 13.21
C LEU A 127 0.79 4.48 12.94
N ASP A 128 0.30 3.63 13.83
CA ASP A 128 0.18 2.20 13.62
C ASP A 128 -1.25 1.90 13.16
N LEU A 129 -1.37 1.18 12.05
CA LEU A 129 -2.62 0.80 11.42
C LEU A 129 -2.81 -0.70 11.58
N LEU A 130 -3.96 -1.09 12.14
CA LEU A 130 -4.43 -2.46 12.08
C LEU A 130 -5.34 -2.62 10.86
N ILE A 131 -4.84 -3.26 9.82
CA ILE A 131 -5.53 -3.45 8.54
C ILE A 131 -6.26 -4.80 8.54
N LYS A 132 -7.44 -4.86 7.92
CA LYS A 132 -8.25 -6.06 7.81
C LYS A 132 -8.75 -6.25 6.38
N ALA A 133 -8.61 -7.49 5.90
CA ALA A 133 -9.19 -7.99 4.67
C ALA A 133 -10.48 -8.74 5.03
N GLU A 134 -11.63 -8.23 4.60
CA GLU A 134 -12.93 -8.85 4.90
C GLU A 134 -13.44 -9.78 3.79
N ASN A 135 -13.03 -9.52 2.55
CA ASN A 135 -13.46 -10.28 1.37
C ASN A 135 -12.22 -10.76 0.59
N PRO A 136 -12.29 -11.86 -0.17
CA PRO A 136 -11.25 -12.21 -1.12
C PRO A 136 -11.16 -11.16 -2.24
N ILE A 137 -10.00 -11.10 -2.91
CA ILE A 137 -9.88 -10.34 -4.17
C ILE A 137 -10.56 -11.18 -5.26
N GLU A 138 -11.46 -10.57 -6.03
CA GLU A 138 -12.11 -11.22 -7.16
C GLU A 138 -11.39 -10.83 -8.46
N ILE A 139 -10.83 -11.82 -9.15
CA ILE A 139 -10.24 -11.67 -10.49
C ILE A 139 -11.20 -12.33 -11.48
N ASN A 140 -11.86 -11.52 -12.29
CA ASN A 140 -12.83 -11.99 -13.28
C ASN A 140 -12.13 -12.09 -14.63
N TYR A 141 -12.24 -13.26 -15.28
CA TYR A 141 -11.60 -13.52 -16.57
C TYR A 141 -12.52 -14.31 -17.49
N TYR A 142 -12.19 -14.26 -18.79
CA TYR A 142 -12.82 -15.07 -19.81
C TYR A 142 -11.94 -16.25 -20.20
N LEU A 143 -12.53 -17.44 -20.25
CA LEU A 143 -11.92 -18.64 -20.81
C LEU A 143 -12.84 -19.19 -21.91
N ALA A 144 -12.29 -19.42 -23.11
CA ALA A 144 -13.05 -19.99 -24.21
C ALA A 144 -13.31 -21.49 -23.96
N ASP A 145 -14.57 -21.92 -24.07
CA ASP A 145 -14.92 -23.35 -23.98
C ASP A 145 -14.50 -24.09 -25.27
N ASP A 146 -13.93 -25.30 -25.12
CA ASP A 146 -13.56 -26.19 -26.23
C ASP A 146 -14.74 -26.53 -27.19
N ASN A 147 -15.99 -26.28 -26.77
CA ASN A 147 -17.20 -26.56 -27.55
C ASN A 147 -17.80 -25.35 -28.27
N ASP A 148 -17.23 -24.14 -28.11
CA ASP A 148 -17.68 -22.97 -28.87
C ASP A 148 -17.02 -22.96 -30.26
N GLU A 149 -17.59 -23.75 -31.19
CA GLU A 149 -17.27 -23.70 -32.63
C GLU A 149 -17.65 -22.34 -33.29
N ASN A 150 -17.83 -21.27 -32.52
CA ASN A 150 -18.32 -19.99 -33.03
C ASN A 150 -17.50 -18.77 -32.60
N VAL A 151 -16.20 -18.94 -32.32
CA VAL A 151 -15.27 -17.80 -32.42
C VAL A 151 -14.71 -17.78 -33.83
N THR A 152 -15.51 -17.28 -34.76
CA THR A 152 -15.00 -16.87 -36.08
C THR A 152 -14.02 -15.73 -35.82
N ARG A 153 -12.71 -16.01 -35.82
CA ARG A 153 -11.64 -15.00 -35.84
C ARG A 153 -11.65 -14.26 -37.19
N GLU A 154 -12.70 -13.49 -37.47
CA GLU A 154 -12.71 -12.50 -38.54
C GLU A 154 -12.34 -11.14 -37.96
N THR A 155 -11.14 -10.72 -38.32
CA THR A 155 -10.63 -9.33 -38.40
C THR A 155 -11.58 -8.21 -37.99
N GLY A 156 -11.32 -7.60 -36.81
CA GLY A 156 -11.50 -6.16 -36.60
C GLY A 156 -12.67 -5.68 -35.74
N GLU A 157 -13.43 -6.56 -35.08
CA GLU A 157 -14.39 -6.16 -34.04
C GLU A 157 -13.88 -6.59 -32.66
N GLU A 158 -13.73 -5.64 -31.74
CA GLU A 158 -13.60 -5.92 -30.30
C GLU A 158 -14.92 -6.58 -29.85
N VAL A 159 -14.89 -7.89 -29.72
CA VAL A 159 -15.97 -8.60 -29.05
C VAL A 159 -15.77 -8.33 -27.56
N GLU A 160 -16.71 -7.63 -26.91
CA GLU A 160 -16.71 -7.51 -25.45
C GLU A 160 -16.90 -8.91 -24.85
N GLN A 161 -15.79 -9.56 -24.51
CA GLN A 161 -15.78 -10.87 -23.87
C GLN A 161 -16.21 -10.67 -22.42
N THR A 162 -17.45 -11.05 -22.10
CA THR A 162 -17.93 -11.00 -20.72
C THR A 162 -17.24 -12.09 -19.91
N PRO A 163 -16.66 -11.79 -18.74
CA PRO A 163 -15.98 -12.80 -17.93
C PRO A 163 -16.96 -13.92 -17.52
N ASN A 164 -16.50 -15.17 -17.65
CA ASN A 164 -17.26 -16.38 -17.33
C ASN A 164 -16.66 -17.19 -16.17
N HIS A 165 -15.46 -16.81 -15.70
CA HIS A 165 -14.82 -17.38 -14.52
C HIS A 165 -14.42 -16.28 -13.52
N THR A 166 -14.36 -16.66 -12.24
CA THR A 166 -13.88 -15.79 -11.16
C THR A 166 -12.90 -16.56 -10.28
N LEU A 167 -11.66 -16.09 -10.19
CA LEU A 167 -10.66 -16.54 -9.23
C LEU A 167 -10.78 -15.68 -7.95
N LEU A 168 -10.94 -16.35 -6.81
CA LEU A 168 -10.95 -15.75 -5.48
C LEU A 168 -9.56 -15.90 -4.85
N VAL A 169 -8.94 -14.76 -4.53
CA VAL A 169 -7.65 -14.71 -3.83
C VAL A 169 -7.91 -14.37 -2.36
N PHE A 170 -7.70 -15.34 -1.48
CA PHE A 170 -7.89 -15.14 -0.04
C PHE A 170 -6.68 -14.46 0.56
N ILE A 171 -6.93 -13.33 1.23
CA ILE A 171 -5.91 -12.49 1.83
C ILE A 171 -6.02 -12.56 3.34
N GLN A 172 -4.90 -12.83 4.00
CA GLN A 172 -4.73 -12.63 5.41
C GLN A 172 -4.03 -11.29 5.64
N ALA A 173 -4.71 -10.39 6.36
CA ALA A 173 -4.17 -9.12 6.80
C ALA A 173 -3.66 -9.25 8.24
N GLU A 174 -2.50 -9.89 8.45
CA GLU A 174 -1.74 -9.79 9.72
C GLU A 174 -1.01 -8.44 9.84
N ALA A 175 -1.49 -7.42 9.13
CA ALA A 175 -0.68 -6.29 8.72
C ALA A 175 -0.78 -5.14 9.72
N GLU A 176 0.27 -4.96 10.51
CA GLU A 176 0.59 -3.69 11.14
C GLU A 176 1.12 -2.74 10.06
N GLY A 177 0.25 -1.89 9.54
CA GLY A 177 0.64 -0.81 8.65
C GLY A 177 1.28 0.32 9.43
N VAL A 178 2.27 0.99 8.84
CA VAL A 178 2.95 2.13 9.46
C VAL A 178 2.81 3.36 8.57
N TYR A 179 2.20 4.41 9.12
CA TYR A 179 2.18 5.74 8.51
C TYR A 179 3.19 6.66 9.21
N LYS A 180 4.18 7.14 8.46
CA LYS A 180 5.19 8.06 8.97
C LYS A 180 5.76 8.90 7.85
N ASN A 181 6.02 10.18 8.11
CA ASN A 181 6.65 11.08 7.14
C ASN A 181 5.94 11.12 5.77
N LYS A 182 4.61 11.07 5.78
CA LYS A 182 3.75 10.96 4.57
C LYS A 182 3.88 9.64 3.80
N SER A 183 4.61 8.66 4.33
CA SER A 183 4.71 7.33 3.76
C SER A 183 3.80 6.36 4.50
N LEU A 184 3.06 5.53 3.77
CA LEU A 184 2.25 4.43 4.29
C LEU A 184 2.84 3.12 3.78
N ASN A 185 3.17 2.21 4.69
CA ASN A 185 3.71 0.90 4.34
C ASN A 185 2.95 -0.21 5.06
N PHE A 186 2.63 -1.28 4.34
CA PHE A 186 2.03 -2.48 4.91
C PHE A 186 2.24 -3.66 3.97
N THR A 187 1.95 -4.87 4.44
CA THR A 187 2.04 -6.09 3.64
C THR A 187 0.72 -6.86 3.73
N LEU A 188 0.38 -7.64 2.71
CA LEU A 188 -0.76 -8.56 2.75
C LEU A 188 -0.28 -9.93 2.30
N LYS A 189 -0.70 -11.00 2.98
CA LYS A 189 -0.35 -12.37 2.58
C LYS A 189 -1.52 -12.99 1.84
N VAL A 190 -1.26 -13.54 0.66
CA VAL A 190 -2.18 -14.46 0.00
C VAL A 190 -2.06 -15.80 0.72
N VAL A 191 -3.16 -16.34 1.23
CA VAL A 191 -3.16 -17.61 1.97
C VAL A 191 -3.78 -18.76 1.19
N ASP A 192 -4.70 -18.46 0.29
CA ASP A 192 -5.38 -19.47 -0.51
C ASP A 192 -5.91 -18.90 -1.83
N LEU A 193 -6.15 -19.76 -2.81
CA LEU A 193 -6.71 -19.47 -4.12
C LEU A 193 -7.85 -20.46 -4.41
N ALA A 194 -9.04 -19.97 -4.75
CA ALA A 194 -10.14 -20.84 -5.15
C ALA A 194 -10.93 -20.28 -6.33
N GLU A 195 -11.47 -21.16 -7.17
CA GLU A 195 -12.44 -20.75 -8.18
C GLU A 195 -13.82 -20.56 -7.53
N LYS A 196 -14.55 -19.55 -7.98
CA LYS A 196 -15.94 -19.33 -7.56
C LYS A 196 -16.83 -20.36 -8.25
N GLU A 197 -16.81 -21.59 -7.75
CA GLU A 197 -17.65 -22.68 -8.24
C GLU A 197 -19.13 -22.27 -8.25
N ALA A 198 -19.83 -22.59 -9.33
CA ALA A 198 -21.28 -22.54 -9.39
C ALA A 198 -21.88 -23.68 -8.55
N SER A 199 -21.80 -23.56 -7.21
CA SER A 199 -22.60 -24.31 -6.23
C SER A 199 -22.78 -25.81 -6.53
N THR A 200 -21.82 -26.65 -6.14
CA THR A 200 -22.14 -27.94 -5.50
C THR A 200 -21.29 -28.12 -4.26
N PHE A 201 -21.91 -27.87 -3.12
CA PHE A 201 -21.38 -28.07 -1.78
C PHE A 201 -21.43 -29.58 -1.48
N GLU A 202 -20.28 -30.25 -1.43
CA GLU A 202 -20.14 -31.47 -0.64
C GLU A 202 -19.20 -31.16 0.53
N GLU A 203 -19.77 -31.05 1.73
CA GLU A 203 -19.03 -30.96 2.99
C GLU A 203 -18.23 -32.26 3.17
N ASN A 204 -16.90 -32.16 3.12
CA ASN A 204 -16.03 -33.14 3.75
C ASN A 204 -15.48 -32.53 5.04
N ASP A 205 -16.09 -32.91 6.15
CA ASP A 205 -15.55 -32.70 7.49
C ASP A 205 -14.29 -33.54 7.66
N ASN A 206 -13.12 -32.90 7.53
CA ASN A 206 -11.88 -33.42 8.07
C ASN A 206 -11.26 -32.32 8.94
N GLU A 207 -11.40 -32.46 10.26
CA GLU A 207 -10.65 -31.69 11.24
C GLU A 207 -9.16 -32.06 11.12
N GLU A 208 -8.42 -31.30 10.32
CA GLU A 208 -6.96 -31.26 10.38
C GLU A 208 -6.53 -30.13 11.33
N GLU A 209 -5.55 -30.42 12.18
CA GLU A 209 -4.92 -29.45 13.10
C GLU A 209 -4.42 -28.22 12.33
N PRO A 210 -4.38 -27.02 12.93
CA PRO A 210 -3.96 -25.81 12.21
C PRO A 210 -2.49 -25.94 11.82
N GLU A 211 -2.24 -26.37 10.59
CA GLU A 211 -0.95 -26.16 9.94
C GLU A 211 -0.73 -24.63 9.90
N GLU A 212 0.49 -24.19 10.21
CA GLU A 212 0.81 -22.77 10.08
C GLU A 212 0.54 -22.37 8.62
N GLU A 213 -0.45 -21.49 8.40
CA GLU A 213 -0.83 -21.02 7.06
C GLU A 213 0.40 -20.38 6.38
N THR A 214 1.16 -21.18 5.64
CA THR A 214 2.26 -20.66 4.83
C THR A 214 1.61 -19.98 3.63
N GLY A 215 1.58 -18.65 3.64
CA GLY A 215 1.05 -17.90 2.51
C GLY A 215 1.76 -18.24 1.19
N ILE A 216 1.07 -17.98 0.09
CA ILE A 216 1.51 -18.24 -1.30
C ILE A 216 2.29 -17.04 -1.85
N TYR A 217 1.75 -15.83 -1.67
CA TYR A 217 2.37 -14.56 -2.07
C TYR A 217 2.33 -13.54 -0.94
N THR A 218 3.23 -12.56 -1.02
CA THR A 218 3.18 -11.34 -0.21
C THR A 218 3.04 -10.13 -1.13
N TYR A 219 1.98 -9.36 -0.94
CA TYR A 219 1.91 -8.00 -1.45
C TYR A 219 2.66 -7.06 -0.51
N THR A 220 3.55 -6.24 -1.03
CA THR A 220 4.23 -5.18 -0.28
C THR A 220 3.85 -3.82 -0.82
N PHE A 221 3.29 -2.98 0.05
CA PHE A 221 2.85 -1.63 -0.29
C PHE A 221 3.85 -0.63 0.27
N SER A 222 4.45 0.18 -0.60
CA SER A 222 5.35 1.27 -0.25
C SER A 222 4.84 2.58 -0.87
N LEU A 223 3.98 3.27 -0.12
CA LEU A 223 3.14 4.34 -0.66
C LEU A 223 3.55 5.72 -0.12
N GLN A 224 3.43 6.74 -0.95
CA GLN A 224 3.65 8.15 -0.61
C GLN A 224 2.37 8.95 -0.80
N LYS A 225 2.00 9.71 0.22
CA LYS A 225 0.84 10.61 0.19
C LYS A 225 1.10 11.78 -0.75
N LYS A 226 0.15 12.05 -1.64
CA LYS A 226 0.17 13.19 -2.57
C LYS A 226 -0.07 14.53 -1.88
#